data_AF-A0A381F6S8-F1
#
_entry.id   AF-A0A381F6S8-F1
#
_cell.length_a   1.000
_cell.length_b   1.000
_cell.length_c   1.000
_cell.angle_alpha   90.00
_cell.angle_beta   90.00
_cell.angle_gamma   90.00
#
_symmetry.space_group_name_H-M   'P 1'
#
loop_
_entity.id
_entity.type
_entity.pdbx_description
1 polymer ?
#
loop_
_entity_poly.entity_id
_entity_poly.type
_entity_poly.pdbx_seq_one_letter_code
_entity_poly.pdbx_strand_id
1 'polypeptide(L)'
;MKTIAPFISLIISSFLLTSCIAKTVEKPESKNAKIIAEEKPALDSSRFDIKKFEANAYKQKLFKENFKKSGFDAQYEEEIADDRTVRQWTVFPEQEKEDTQEYAEEISKKWSPFVIRKKYDYKGQLRRWSTTFRQESINKSYEYDESGKIIKITNYEEKFKHSFADIREFLLKTKGIDIYDTRQAIARRVNHRYEDPTQVYYDIYVLDKKDEKNDYRIVIFDDTLQITEYRNENQSK
;
A
#
# COMPACT_ATOMS: atom_id res chain seq x y z
N MET A 1 -79.24 11.83 -38.56
CA MET A 1 -79.62 10.41 -38.45
C MET A 1 -78.50 9.55 -39.03
N LYS A 2 -78.09 8.53 -38.26
CA LYS A 2 -77.27 7.36 -38.63
C LYS A 2 -75.77 7.57 -38.97
N THR A 3 -74.97 7.34 -37.92
CA THR A 3 -73.68 6.62 -37.84
C THR A 3 -73.31 5.71 -39.01
N ILE A 4 -72.04 5.72 -39.44
CA ILE A 4 -71.14 4.55 -39.59
C ILE A 4 -69.68 5.02 -39.40
N ALA A 5 -68.94 4.38 -38.49
CA ALA A 5 -67.49 4.50 -38.33
C ALA A 5 -66.77 3.44 -39.19
N PRO A 6 -65.46 3.63 -39.49
CA PRO A 6 -64.58 2.48 -39.58
C PRO A 6 -63.38 2.61 -38.64
N PHE A 7 -63.27 1.58 -37.80
CA PHE A 7 -62.06 0.96 -37.27
C PHE A 7 -60.73 1.50 -37.83
N ILE A 8 -59.99 2.22 -36.98
CA ILE A 8 -58.54 2.37 -37.16
C ILE A 8 -57.89 1.29 -36.29
N SER A 9 -57.26 0.34 -36.98
CA SER A 9 -56.45 -0.73 -36.39
C SER A 9 -55.27 -0.12 -35.62
N LEU A 10 -55.23 -0.40 -34.32
CA LEU A 10 -54.14 -0.01 -33.43
C LEU A 10 -52.96 -0.98 -33.65
N ILE A 11 -51.98 -0.59 -34.47
CA ILE A 11 -50.71 -1.32 -34.55
C ILE A 11 -49.89 -0.93 -33.31
N ILE A 12 -49.92 -1.79 -32.30
CA ILE A 12 -49.00 -1.73 -31.16
C ILE A 12 -47.63 -2.18 -31.68
N SER A 13 -46.80 -1.22 -32.08
CA SER A 13 -45.37 -1.46 -32.27
C SER A 13 -44.76 -1.74 -30.90
N SER A 14 -44.53 -3.01 -30.62
CA SER A 14 -43.72 -3.48 -29.50
C SER A 14 -42.29 -2.98 -29.70
N PHE A 15 -41.94 -1.90 -29.00
CA PHE A 15 -40.54 -1.54 -28.76
C PHE A 15 -39.94 -2.63 -27.87
N LEU A 16 -39.32 -3.63 -28.49
CA LEU A 16 -38.31 -4.45 -27.85
C LEU A 16 -37.14 -3.51 -27.49
N LEU A 17 -37.14 -3.00 -26.26
CA LEU A 17 -35.95 -2.50 -25.60
C LEU A 17 -34.96 -3.66 -25.54
N THR A 18 -34.12 -3.77 -26.57
CA THR A 18 -32.87 -4.50 -26.48
C THR A 18 -32.05 -3.74 -25.43
N SER A 19 -32.01 -4.30 -24.22
CA SER A 19 -31.07 -3.88 -23.20
C SER A 19 -29.68 -4.04 -23.79
N CYS A 20 -29.08 -2.92 -24.22
CA CYS A 20 -27.65 -2.83 -24.39
C CYS A 20 -27.04 -3.15 -23.03
N ILE A 21 -26.68 -4.41 -22.83
CA ILE A 21 -25.70 -4.81 -21.83
C ILE A 21 -24.44 -4.06 -22.26
N ALA A 22 -24.17 -2.93 -21.61
CA ALA A 22 -22.89 -2.29 -21.68
C ALA A 22 -21.88 -3.32 -21.21
N LYS A 23 -21.22 -3.98 -22.17
CA LYS A 23 -19.99 -4.71 -21.89
C LYS A 23 -19.08 -3.69 -21.23
N THR A 24 -18.80 -3.91 -19.96
CA THR A 24 -17.71 -3.23 -19.26
C THR A 24 -16.48 -3.51 -20.10
N VAL A 25 -16.08 -2.53 -20.91
CA VAL A 25 -14.82 -2.58 -21.61
C VAL A 25 -13.79 -2.54 -20.51
N GLU A 26 -13.23 -3.70 -20.18
CA GLU A 26 -12.06 -3.79 -19.34
C GLU A 26 -11.02 -2.87 -19.96
N LYS A 27 -10.73 -1.78 -19.25
CA LYS A 27 -9.64 -0.87 -19.59
C LYS A 27 -8.39 -1.74 -19.66
N PRO A 28 -7.64 -1.72 -20.78
CA PRO A 28 -6.48 -2.59 -20.93
C PRO A 28 -5.55 -2.35 -19.76
N GLU A 29 -5.21 -3.44 -19.04
CA GLU A 29 -4.24 -3.40 -17.96
C GLU A 29 -2.97 -2.72 -18.48
N SER A 30 -2.49 -1.75 -17.70
CA SER A 30 -1.22 -1.07 -17.96
C SER A 30 -0.13 -2.11 -18.20
N LYS A 31 0.56 -2.01 -19.33
CA LYS A 31 1.60 -2.93 -19.79
C LYS A 31 2.84 -2.99 -18.88
N ASN A 32 2.86 -2.28 -17.75
CA ASN A 32 3.98 -2.24 -16.82
C ASN A 32 3.76 -3.15 -15.59
N ALA A 33 3.12 -4.30 -15.81
CA ALA A 33 2.96 -5.35 -14.82
C ALA A 33 4.24 -6.20 -14.64
N LYS A 34 5.43 -5.58 -14.58
CA LYS A 34 6.59 -6.20 -13.93
C LYS A 34 6.40 -6.03 -12.41
N ILE A 35 5.26 -6.50 -11.93
CA ILE A 35 4.95 -6.58 -10.51
C ILE A 35 5.92 -7.64 -9.99
N ILE A 36 6.86 -7.27 -9.13
CA ILE A 36 7.37 -8.22 -8.14
C ILE A 36 6.18 -8.47 -7.23
N ALA A 37 5.25 -9.28 -7.73
CA ALA A 37 4.13 -9.76 -6.96
C ALA A 37 4.78 -10.77 -6.04
N GLU A 38 4.99 -10.39 -4.78
CA GLU A 38 4.44 -11.30 -3.78
C GLU A 38 3.00 -11.56 -4.24
N GLU A 39 2.79 -12.78 -4.74
CA GLU A 39 1.50 -13.25 -5.22
C GLU A 39 0.43 -12.79 -4.23
N LYS A 40 -0.77 -12.47 -4.75
CA LYS A 40 -1.97 -12.30 -3.94
C LYS A 40 -1.89 -13.33 -2.80
N PRO A 41 -1.75 -12.93 -1.53
CA PRO A 41 -1.64 -13.92 -0.48
C PRO A 41 -2.88 -14.80 -0.58
N ALA A 42 -2.66 -16.11 -0.75
CA ALA A 42 -3.71 -17.09 -0.50
C ALA A 42 -4.33 -16.70 0.82
N LEU A 43 -5.66 -16.53 0.86
CA LEU A 43 -6.42 -15.95 1.98
C LEU A 43 -5.70 -16.24 3.30
N ASP A 44 -5.01 -15.23 3.83
CA ASP A 44 -4.28 -15.38 5.07
C ASP A 44 -5.34 -15.49 6.17
N SER A 45 -5.77 -16.72 6.40
CA SER A 45 -6.73 -17.09 7.44
C SER A 45 -6.09 -17.03 8.83
N SER A 46 -4.81 -16.68 8.93
CA SER A 46 -4.17 -16.47 10.23
C SER A 46 -4.80 -15.26 10.90
N ARG A 47 -5.50 -15.55 12.00
CA ARG A 47 -5.97 -14.53 12.93
C ARG A 47 -4.77 -13.97 13.69
N PHE A 48 -4.85 -12.70 14.05
CA PHE A 48 -3.92 -12.11 15.00
C PHE A 48 -4.00 -12.87 16.33
N ASP A 49 -2.87 -13.43 16.79
CA ASP A 49 -2.81 -14.14 18.06
C ASP A 49 -2.76 -13.13 19.22
N ILE A 50 -3.94 -12.65 19.61
CA ILE A 50 -4.12 -11.68 20.69
C ILE A 50 -3.48 -12.18 21.99
N LYS A 51 -3.61 -13.48 22.31
CA LYS A 51 -3.06 -14.04 23.55
C LYS A 51 -1.54 -14.01 23.56
N LYS A 52 -0.90 -14.41 22.44
CA LYS A 52 0.55 -14.31 22.28
C LYS A 52 1.00 -12.85 22.37
N PHE A 53 0.33 -11.95 21.66
CA PHE A 53 0.64 -10.51 21.67
C PHE A 53 0.55 -9.94 23.08
N GLU A 54 -0.55 -10.15 23.78
CA GLU A 54 -0.73 -9.68 25.16
C GLU A 54 0.36 -10.25 26.05
N ALA A 55 0.58 -11.57 26.05
CA ALA A 55 1.60 -12.20 26.89
C ALA A 55 3.02 -11.65 26.65
N ASN A 56 3.34 -11.29 25.40
CA ASN A 56 4.61 -10.70 25.04
C ASN A 56 4.70 -9.20 25.38
N ALA A 57 3.64 -8.43 25.11
CA ALA A 57 3.53 -7.03 25.50
C ALA A 57 3.59 -6.89 27.04
N TYR A 58 2.99 -7.81 27.80
CA TYR A 58 3.03 -7.87 29.27
C TYR A 58 4.43 -8.00 29.86
N LYS A 59 5.41 -8.53 29.11
CA LYS A 59 6.80 -8.56 29.57
C LYS A 59 7.41 -7.15 29.62
N GLN A 60 6.81 -6.18 28.95
CA GLN A 60 7.22 -4.79 29.00
C GLN A 60 6.62 -4.11 30.22
N LYS A 61 7.49 -3.53 31.07
CA LYS A 61 7.13 -2.91 32.34
C LYS A 61 5.97 -1.92 32.23
N LEU A 62 6.00 -1.07 31.20
CA LEU A 62 4.99 -0.04 30.93
C LEU A 62 3.60 -0.62 30.59
N PHE A 63 3.53 -1.75 29.89
CA PHE A 63 2.25 -2.41 29.58
C PHE A 63 1.65 -3.06 30.83
N LYS A 64 2.46 -3.70 31.68
CA LYS A 64 1.98 -4.29 32.95
C LYS A 64 1.27 -3.27 33.86
N GLU A 65 1.72 -2.02 33.86
CA GLU A 65 1.19 -0.94 34.71
C GLU A 65 -0.06 -0.25 34.12
N ASN A 66 -0.31 -0.40 32.81
CA ASN A 66 -1.33 0.36 32.07
C ASN A 66 -2.25 -0.51 31.20
N PHE A 67 -2.12 -1.84 31.24
CA PHE A 67 -2.98 -2.75 30.49
C PHE A 67 -4.46 -2.49 30.80
N LYS A 68 -5.26 -2.27 29.75
CA LYS A 68 -6.69 -1.87 29.78
C LYS A 68 -6.99 -0.43 30.20
N LYS A 69 -6.00 0.45 30.34
CA LYS A 69 -6.30 1.89 30.39
C LYS A 69 -6.58 2.37 28.98
N SER A 70 -7.68 3.13 28.82
CA SER A 70 -7.97 3.82 27.57
C SER A 70 -6.79 4.69 27.13
N GLY A 71 -6.48 4.68 25.84
CA GLY A 71 -5.41 5.48 25.25
C GLY A 71 -3.98 4.98 25.50
N PHE A 72 -3.78 3.75 25.99
CA PHE A 72 -2.44 3.19 26.17
C PHE A 72 -2.01 2.28 25.01
N ASP A 73 -1.09 2.78 24.17
CA ASP A 73 -0.54 2.02 23.06
C ASP A 73 0.42 0.92 23.54
N ALA A 74 0.07 -0.32 23.19
CA ALA A 74 0.92 -1.47 23.38
C ALA A 74 1.65 -1.81 22.09
N GLN A 75 2.95 -2.05 22.18
CA GLN A 75 3.73 -2.53 21.05
C GLN A 75 4.61 -3.69 21.48
N TYR A 76 4.91 -4.58 20.54
CA TYR A 76 5.82 -5.70 20.70
C TYR A 76 6.60 -5.87 19.39
N GLU A 77 7.87 -6.23 19.51
CA GLU A 77 8.72 -6.49 18.35
C GLU A 77 9.53 -7.76 18.61
N GLU A 78 9.57 -8.65 17.61
CA GLU A 78 10.39 -9.85 17.62
C GLU A 78 11.19 -9.98 16.31
N GLU A 79 12.47 -10.28 16.44
CA GLU A 79 13.25 -10.80 15.32
C GLU A 79 12.88 -12.27 15.12
N ILE A 80 12.57 -12.61 13.87
CA ILE A 80 12.31 -13.97 13.42
C ILE A 80 13.40 -14.39 12.41
N ALA A 81 13.35 -15.63 11.94
CA ALA A 81 14.33 -16.14 10.98
C ALA A 81 14.45 -15.26 9.71
N ASP A 82 15.61 -15.37 9.04
CA ASP A 82 15.93 -14.68 7.79
C ASP A 82 16.01 -13.15 7.87
N ASP A 83 16.54 -12.64 8.99
CA ASP A 83 16.67 -11.20 9.29
C ASP A 83 15.35 -10.44 9.18
N ARG A 84 14.23 -11.11 9.49
CA ARG A 84 12.91 -10.49 9.47
C ARG A 84 12.53 -10.04 10.87
N THR A 85 11.76 -8.98 10.92
CA THR A 85 11.22 -8.44 12.16
C THR A 85 9.71 -8.38 12.04
N VAL A 86 9.03 -8.86 13.07
CA VAL A 86 7.59 -8.71 13.24
C VAL A 86 7.35 -7.70 14.35
N ARG A 87 6.73 -6.57 14.01
CA ARG A 87 6.28 -5.57 14.96
C ARG A 87 4.77 -5.60 15.03
N GLN A 88 4.23 -5.71 16.22
CA GLN A 88 2.79 -5.75 16.49
C GLN A 88 2.41 -4.64 17.46
N TRP A 89 1.26 -4.02 17.28
CA TRP A 89 0.79 -2.99 18.21
C TRP A 89 -0.74 -2.85 18.22
N THR A 90 -1.26 -2.27 19.30
CA THR A 90 -2.67 -1.87 19.39
C THR A 90 -2.89 -0.54 18.69
N VAL A 91 -4.05 -0.39 18.06
CA VAL A 91 -4.50 0.87 17.46
C VAL A 91 -5.85 1.21 18.07
N PHE A 92 -5.97 2.38 18.70
CA PHE A 92 -7.25 2.88 19.18
C PHE A 92 -7.88 3.79 18.12
N PRO A 93 -9.12 3.54 17.70
CA PRO A 93 -9.85 4.53 16.93
C PRO A 93 -10.14 5.75 17.82
N GLU A 94 -10.31 6.91 17.19
CA GLU A 94 -10.53 8.24 17.83
C GLU A 94 -11.63 8.30 18.90
N GLN A 95 -12.47 7.26 19.06
CA GLN A 95 -13.60 7.22 19.98
C GLN A 95 -13.41 6.34 21.23
N GLU A 96 -12.20 5.82 21.49
CA GLU A 96 -11.78 5.27 22.79
C GLU A 96 -12.83 4.36 23.50
N LYS A 97 -13.40 3.39 22.77
CA LYS A 97 -14.22 2.32 23.37
C LYS A 97 -13.40 1.03 23.44
N GLU A 98 -13.44 0.30 24.56
CA GLU A 98 -12.70 -0.97 24.72
C GLU A 98 -12.99 -1.97 23.58
N ASP A 99 -14.23 -2.04 23.09
CA ASP A 99 -14.63 -2.94 21.99
C ASP A 99 -14.24 -2.46 20.59
N THR A 100 -13.47 -1.37 20.50
CA THR A 100 -13.01 -0.80 19.22
C THR A 100 -11.49 -0.88 19.05
N GLN A 101 -10.77 -1.47 20.01
CA GLN A 101 -9.34 -1.71 19.90
C GLN A 101 -9.02 -2.55 18.66
N GLU A 102 -8.18 -2.03 17.77
CA GLU A 102 -7.66 -2.75 16.62
C GLU A 102 -6.24 -3.22 16.90
N TYR A 103 -5.76 -4.16 16.09
CA TYR A 103 -4.35 -4.58 16.10
C TYR A 103 -3.72 -4.32 14.74
N ALA A 104 -2.43 -4.07 14.75
CA ALA A 104 -1.63 -3.95 13.55
C ALA A 104 -0.39 -4.82 13.64
N GLU A 105 0.04 -5.32 12.48
CA GLU A 105 1.26 -6.10 12.31
C GLU A 105 2.06 -5.54 11.14
N GLU A 106 3.35 -5.38 11.35
CA GLU A 106 4.34 -5.03 10.35
C GLU A 106 5.38 -6.14 10.26
N ILE A 107 5.59 -6.67 9.05
CA ILE A 107 6.65 -7.63 8.76
C ILE A 107 7.63 -6.94 7.84
N SER A 108 8.86 -6.78 8.31
CA SER A 108 9.95 -6.18 7.56
C SER A 108 11.13 -7.14 7.47
N LYS A 109 12.01 -6.91 6.49
CA LYS A 109 13.30 -7.61 6.38
C LYS A 109 14.41 -6.58 6.49
N LYS A 110 15.45 -6.91 7.25
CA LYS A 110 16.63 -6.07 7.40
C LYS A 110 17.20 -5.70 6.04
N TRP A 111 17.49 -4.41 5.87
CA TRP A 111 18.00 -3.81 4.63
C TRP A 111 17.09 -3.85 3.41
N SER A 112 15.86 -4.35 3.56
CA SER A 112 14.83 -4.32 2.51
C SER A 112 13.95 -3.09 2.70
N PRO A 113 13.58 -2.37 1.62
CA PRO A 113 12.57 -1.34 1.71
C PRO A 113 11.16 -1.94 1.78
N PHE A 114 10.97 -3.21 1.45
CA PHE A 114 9.64 -3.82 1.43
C PHE A 114 9.16 -4.16 2.83
N VAL A 115 7.92 -3.77 3.09
CA VAL A 115 7.26 -3.97 4.38
C VAL A 115 5.82 -4.41 4.14
N ILE A 116 5.44 -5.56 4.70
CA ILE A 116 4.05 -6.02 4.73
C ILE A 116 3.38 -5.39 5.95
N ARG A 117 2.20 -4.81 5.75
CA ARG A 117 1.37 -4.26 6.82
C ARG A 117 -0.01 -4.91 6.82
N LYS A 118 -0.42 -5.35 7.99
CA LYS A 118 -1.74 -5.93 8.24
C LYS A 118 -2.44 -5.17 9.36
N LYS A 119 -3.75 -5.01 9.23
CA LYS A 119 -4.63 -4.52 10.30
C LYS A 119 -5.71 -5.53 10.61
N TYR A 120 -6.07 -5.61 11.87
CA TYR A 120 -7.03 -6.57 12.41
C TYR A 120 -8.01 -5.85 13.32
N ASP A 121 -9.23 -6.37 13.40
CA ASP A 121 -10.22 -5.90 14.37
C ASP A 121 -9.92 -6.42 15.79
N TYR A 122 -10.75 -6.03 16.75
CA TYR A 122 -10.66 -6.44 18.16
C TYR A 122 -10.76 -7.96 18.38
N LYS A 123 -11.27 -8.72 17.40
CA LYS A 123 -11.32 -10.20 17.43
C LYS A 123 -10.09 -10.85 16.78
N GLY A 124 -9.16 -10.04 16.27
CA GLY A 124 -7.98 -10.49 15.55
C GLY A 124 -8.28 -10.92 14.11
N GLN A 125 -9.43 -10.53 13.55
CA GLN A 125 -9.80 -10.85 12.17
C GLN A 125 -9.15 -9.83 11.23
N LEU A 126 -8.49 -10.31 10.16
CA LEU A 126 -7.82 -9.45 9.19
C LEU A 126 -8.82 -8.49 8.52
N ARG A 127 -8.54 -7.19 8.58
CA ARG A 127 -9.34 -6.11 7.98
C ARG A 127 -8.63 -5.41 6.83
N ARG A 128 -7.29 -5.38 6.86
CA ARG A 128 -6.51 -4.80 5.78
C ARG A 128 -5.19 -5.52 5.61
N TRP A 129 -4.79 -5.72 4.36
CA TRP A 129 -3.46 -6.17 3.98
C TRP A 129 -2.88 -5.25 2.91
N SER A 130 -1.61 -4.90 3.04
CA SER A 130 -0.91 -4.08 2.05
C SER A 130 0.59 -4.32 2.09
N THR A 131 1.24 -4.22 0.94
CA THR A 131 2.69 -4.07 0.85
C THR A 131 3.03 -2.60 0.70
N THR A 132 4.12 -2.20 1.31
CA THR A 132 4.65 -0.85 1.21
C THR A 132 6.13 -0.88 0.83
N PHE A 133 6.56 0.18 0.14
CA PHE A 133 7.96 0.53 -0.01
C PHE A 133 8.28 1.56 1.08
N ARG A 134 8.88 1.09 2.16
CA ARG A 134 8.99 1.74 3.46
C ARG A 134 7.66 2.16 4.04
N GLN A 135 7.23 3.39 3.78
CA GLN A 135 6.00 3.96 4.33
C GLN A 135 4.92 4.16 3.26
N GLU A 136 5.29 4.03 1.99
CA GLU A 136 4.38 4.27 0.87
C GLU A 136 3.72 2.99 0.42
N SER A 137 2.39 2.98 0.32
CA SER A 137 1.67 1.83 -0.24
C SER A 137 2.03 1.65 -1.72
N ILE A 138 2.33 0.42 -2.10
CA ILE A 138 2.66 0.02 -3.47
C ILE A 138 1.74 -1.13 -3.90
N ASN A 139 1.73 -1.44 -5.20
CA ASN A 139 0.92 -2.51 -5.76
C ASN A 139 -0.56 -2.35 -5.36
N LYS A 140 -1.15 -3.37 -4.74
CA LYS A 140 -2.54 -3.37 -4.30
C LYS A 140 -2.62 -3.51 -2.78
N SER A 141 -3.55 -2.78 -2.15
CA SER A 141 -4.06 -3.13 -0.82
C SER A 141 -5.43 -3.78 -0.94
N TYR A 142 -5.75 -4.59 0.07
CA TYR A 142 -7.00 -5.33 0.17
C TYR A 142 -7.65 -5.00 1.51
N GLU A 143 -8.94 -4.69 1.48
CA GLU A 143 -9.77 -4.53 2.67
C GLU A 143 -10.80 -5.65 2.72
N TYR A 144 -11.09 -6.13 3.93
CA TYR A 144 -11.88 -7.32 4.18
C TYR A 144 -13.05 -7.03 5.14
N ASP A 145 -14.21 -7.66 4.89
CA ASP A 145 -15.31 -7.69 5.84
C ASP A 145 -15.07 -8.67 7.00
N GLU A 146 -16.05 -8.78 7.91
CA GLU A 146 -15.92 -9.63 9.11
C GLU A 146 -15.84 -11.12 8.78
N SER A 147 -16.34 -11.52 7.60
CA SER A 147 -16.28 -12.89 7.10
C SER A 147 -14.95 -13.22 6.42
N GLY A 148 -14.07 -12.23 6.26
CA GLY A 148 -12.81 -12.36 5.55
C GLY A 148 -12.95 -12.24 4.03
N LYS A 149 -14.09 -11.75 3.52
CA LYS A 149 -14.27 -11.49 2.09
C LYS A 149 -13.71 -10.13 1.73
N ILE A 150 -12.99 -10.06 0.60
CA ILE A 150 -12.49 -8.79 0.06
C ILE A 150 -13.67 -7.90 -0.33
N ILE A 151 -13.72 -6.71 0.24
CA ILE A 151 -14.73 -5.68 -0.05
C ILE A 151 -14.16 -4.51 -0.86
N LYS A 152 -12.84 -4.32 -0.84
CA LYS A 152 -12.19 -3.25 -1.60
C LYS A 152 -10.75 -3.62 -1.96
N ILE A 153 -10.36 -3.21 -3.17
CA ILE A 153 -8.99 -3.29 -3.67
C ILE A 153 -8.58 -1.88 -4.07
N THR A 154 -7.46 -1.39 -3.55
CA THR A 154 -6.89 -0.10 -3.95
C THR A 154 -5.59 -0.35 -4.69
N ASN A 155 -5.49 0.11 -5.94
CA ASN A 155 -4.28 0.01 -6.75
C ASN A 155 -3.47 1.31 -6.66
N TYR A 156 -2.27 1.25 -6.08
CA TYR A 156 -1.38 2.40 -5.89
C TYR A 156 -0.46 2.65 -7.08
N GLU A 157 -0.42 1.74 -8.06
CA GLU A 157 0.42 1.88 -9.25
C GLU A 157 -0.25 2.70 -10.36
N GLU A 158 -1.57 2.97 -10.29
CA GLU A 158 -2.34 3.56 -11.41
C GLU A 158 -1.83 4.91 -11.91
N LYS A 159 -1.17 5.67 -11.03
CA LYS A 159 -0.68 7.01 -11.33
C LYS A 159 0.77 7.03 -11.83
N PHE A 160 1.46 5.89 -11.79
CA PHE A 160 2.86 5.78 -12.13
C PHE A 160 3.01 5.03 -13.45
N LYS A 161 3.81 5.59 -14.36
CA LYS A 161 4.21 4.90 -15.58
C LYS A 161 5.20 3.80 -15.23
N HIS A 162 6.18 4.05 -14.38
CA HIS A 162 7.17 3.04 -14.00
C HIS A 162 6.89 2.52 -12.59
N SER A 163 7.20 1.26 -12.33
CA SER A 163 7.19 0.68 -10.98
C SER A 163 8.53 0.95 -10.26
N PHE A 164 8.60 0.71 -8.95
CA PHE A 164 9.90 0.70 -8.26
C PHE A 164 10.87 -0.34 -8.83
N ALA A 165 10.38 -1.44 -9.41
CA ALA A 165 11.23 -2.44 -10.07
C ALA A 165 11.87 -1.87 -11.34
N ASP A 166 11.09 -1.16 -12.15
CA ASP A 166 11.58 -0.50 -13.36
C ASP A 166 12.62 0.57 -13.02
N ILE A 167 12.34 1.40 -11.99
CA ILE A 167 13.28 2.43 -11.52
C ILE A 167 14.56 1.82 -10.96
N ARG A 168 14.46 0.70 -10.23
CA ARG A 168 15.63 -0.05 -9.77
C ARG A 168 16.48 -0.55 -10.93
N GLU A 169 15.86 -1.20 -11.92
CA GLU A 169 16.58 -1.72 -13.09
C GLU A 169 17.28 -0.58 -13.85
N PHE A 170 16.60 0.56 -14.01
CA PHE A 170 17.16 1.75 -14.63
C PHE A 170 18.37 2.31 -13.85
N LEU A 171 18.26 2.46 -12.52
CA LEU A 171 19.35 2.97 -11.68
C LEU A 171 20.54 2.02 -11.57
N LEU A 172 20.29 0.71 -11.47
CA LEU A 172 21.35 -0.30 -11.49
C LEU A 172 22.16 -0.19 -12.79
N LYS A 173 21.47 -0.04 -13.93
CA LYS A 173 22.13 0.07 -15.24
C LYS A 173 22.89 1.39 -15.43
N THR A 174 22.32 2.51 -14.98
CA THR A 174 22.85 3.85 -15.27
C THR A 174 23.83 4.36 -14.22
N LYS A 175 23.69 3.94 -12.97
CA LYS A 175 24.43 4.46 -11.81
C LYS A 175 25.01 3.37 -10.91
N GLY A 176 24.63 2.10 -11.09
CA GLY A 176 25.06 1.02 -10.21
C GLY A 176 24.47 1.09 -8.80
N ILE A 177 23.32 1.73 -8.64
CA ILE A 177 22.66 1.95 -7.34
C ILE A 177 21.49 0.99 -7.19
N ASP A 178 21.47 0.21 -6.10
CA ASP A 178 20.34 -0.65 -5.77
C ASP A 178 19.41 0.00 -4.74
N ILE A 179 18.25 0.49 -5.18
CA ILE A 179 17.23 1.06 -4.27
C ILE A 179 16.51 0.01 -3.41
N TYR A 180 16.73 -1.29 -3.65
CA TYR A 180 16.23 -2.36 -2.78
C TYR A 180 17.20 -2.72 -1.65
N ASP A 181 18.40 -2.15 -1.65
CA ASP A 181 19.32 -2.21 -0.54
C ASP A 181 19.28 -0.87 0.21
N THR A 182 18.62 -0.84 1.37
CA THR A 182 18.47 0.41 2.13
C THR A 182 19.78 0.93 2.71
N ARG A 183 20.89 0.20 2.58
CA ARG A 183 22.25 0.68 2.89
C ARG A 183 22.85 1.50 1.74
N GLN A 184 22.30 1.38 0.53
CA GLN A 184 22.77 2.12 -0.63
C GLN A 184 21.90 3.34 -0.92
N ALA A 185 20.59 3.20 -0.80
CA ALA A 185 19.69 4.28 -1.13
C ALA A 185 18.34 4.23 -0.42
N ILE A 186 17.74 5.41 -0.30
CA ILE A 186 16.42 5.67 0.22
C ILE A 186 15.58 6.24 -0.92
N ALA A 187 14.73 5.41 -1.55
CA ALA A 187 13.79 5.86 -2.58
C ALA A 187 12.35 6.10 -2.06
N ARG A 188 11.67 7.09 -2.61
CA ARG A 188 10.27 7.43 -2.36
C ARG A 188 9.60 7.95 -3.63
N ARG A 189 8.29 7.79 -3.75
CA ARG A 189 7.48 8.36 -4.85
C ARG A 189 6.88 9.67 -4.41
N VAL A 190 6.92 10.65 -5.30
CA VAL A 190 6.25 11.92 -5.09
C VAL A 190 5.24 12.12 -6.20
N ASN A 191 3.99 12.38 -5.80
CA ASN A 191 2.85 12.57 -6.69
C ASN A 191 2.13 13.90 -6.42
N HIS A 192 2.78 14.82 -5.70
CA HIS A 192 2.33 16.18 -5.52
C HIS A 192 3.53 17.11 -5.33
N ARG A 193 3.65 18.17 -6.13
CA ARG A 193 4.31 19.40 -5.72
C ARG A 193 3.25 20.46 -5.48
N TYR A 194 3.56 21.44 -4.62
CA TYR A 194 2.71 22.61 -4.41
C TYR A 194 2.47 23.42 -5.70
N GLU A 195 3.37 23.28 -6.69
CA GLU A 195 3.36 24.05 -7.95
C GLU A 195 2.73 23.27 -9.12
N ASP A 196 2.98 21.97 -9.24
CA ASP A 196 2.33 21.08 -10.21
C ASP A 196 1.82 19.80 -9.51
N PRO A 197 0.49 19.67 -9.32
CA PRO A 197 -0.10 18.51 -8.67
C PRO A 197 -0.12 17.26 -9.56
N THR A 198 0.28 17.37 -10.84
CA THR A 198 0.30 16.27 -11.81
C THR A 198 1.69 15.67 -12.00
N GLN A 199 2.75 16.37 -11.58
CA GLN A 199 4.11 15.88 -11.75
C GLN A 199 4.39 14.70 -10.81
N VAL A 200 4.68 13.55 -11.42
CA VAL A 200 5.08 12.32 -10.74
C VAL A 200 6.58 12.11 -10.90
N TYR A 201 7.28 11.83 -9.80
CA TYR A 201 8.71 11.55 -9.83
C TYR A 201 9.13 10.62 -8.68
N TYR A 202 10.32 10.04 -8.86
CA TYR A 202 11.02 9.27 -7.84
C TYR A 202 12.11 10.13 -7.22
N ASP A 203 12.14 10.13 -5.89
CA ASP A 203 13.09 10.88 -5.10
C ASP A 203 13.96 9.89 -4.32
N ILE A 204 15.25 9.87 -4.64
CA ILE A 204 16.20 8.86 -4.18
C ILE A 204 17.34 9.57 -3.45
N TYR A 205 17.51 9.26 -2.17
CA TYR A 205 18.65 9.70 -1.38
C TYR A 205 19.69 8.60 -1.37
N VAL A 206 20.85 8.85 -1.97
CA VAL A 206 21.96 7.91 -2.02
C VAL A 206 22.78 8.10 -0.74
N LEU A 207 23.09 6.99 -0.06
CA LEU A 207 23.81 7.01 1.21
C LEU A 207 25.32 6.95 0.97
N ASP A 208 26.08 7.75 1.71
CA ASP A 208 27.53 7.62 1.79
C ASP A 208 27.85 6.32 2.55
N LYS A 209 28.72 5.51 1.95
CA LYS A 209 29.20 4.25 2.52
C LYS A 209 30.03 4.43 3.79
N LYS A 210 30.53 5.64 4.06
CA LYS A 210 31.46 5.92 5.16
C LYS A 210 30.78 6.41 6.44
N ASP A 211 29.69 7.14 6.33
CA ASP A 211 29.07 7.83 7.47
C ASP A 211 27.54 7.79 7.50
N GLU A 212 26.90 6.93 6.68
CA GLU A 212 25.45 6.67 6.63
C GLU A 212 24.58 7.93 6.42
N LYS A 213 25.20 9.06 6.08
CA LYS A 213 24.53 10.30 5.71
C LYS A 213 24.18 10.25 4.23
N ASN A 214 23.22 11.08 3.83
CA ASN A 214 22.94 11.29 2.41
C ASN A 214 24.18 11.91 1.75
N ASP A 215 24.75 11.25 0.75
CA ASP A 215 25.83 11.78 -0.11
C ASP A 215 25.22 12.76 -1.11
N TYR A 216 24.25 12.26 -1.90
CA TYR A 216 23.54 13.06 -2.89
C TYR A 216 22.11 12.55 -3.11
N ARG A 217 21.30 13.39 -3.73
CA ARG A 217 19.90 13.13 -4.06
C ARG A 217 19.75 13.02 -5.58
N ILE A 218 18.99 12.03 -6.02
CA ILE A 218 18.60 11.82 -7.41
C ILE A 218 17.08 12.03 -7.51
N VAL A 219 16.65 12.85 -8.47
CA VAL A 219 15.25 12.96 -8.86
C VAL A 219 15.11 12.34 -10.25
N ILE A 220 14.15 11.42 -10.41
CA ILE A 220 13.81 10.80 -11.69
C ILE A 220 12.36 11.12 -12.03
N PHE A 221 12.15 11.88 -13.09
CA PHE A 221 10.80 12.16 -13.57
C PHE A 221 10.19 10.90 -14.21
N ASP A 222 9.01 10.50 -13.75
CA ASP A 222 8.42 9.21 -14.13
C ASP A 222 7.95 9.17 -15.60
N ASP A 223 7.74 10.34 -16.21
CA ASP A 223 7.31 10.46 -17.59
C ASP A 223 8.43 10.36 -18.62
N THR A 224 9.62 10.81 -18.27
CA THR A 224 10.78 10.96 -19.18
C THR A 224 11.97 10.11 -18.78
N LEU A 225 12.00 9.57 -17.56
CA LEU A 225 13.17 8.96 -16.91
C LEU A 225 14.39 9.89 -16.86
N GLN A 226 14.19 11.21 -17.00
CA GLN A 226 15.26 12.18 -16.87
C GLN A 226 15.78 12.18 -15.42
N ILE A 227 17.10 12.12 -15.28
CA ILE A 227 17.80 12.18 -14.00
C ILE A 227 18.26 13.60 -13.73
N THR A 228 17.94 14.12 -12.54
CA THR A 228 18.56 15.32 -11.96
C THR A 228 19.26 14.95 -10.66
N GLU A 229 20.52 15.33 -10.52
CA GLU A 229 21.33 15.09 -9.32
C GLU A 229 21.52 16.37 -8.52
N TYR A 230 21.41 16.26 -7.20
CA TYR A 230 21.70 17.31 -6.25
C TYR A 230 22.72 16.76 -5.25
N ARG A 231 23.98 17.20 -5.37
CA ARG A 231 25.07 16.78 -4.48
C ARG A 231 25.12 17.69 -3.26
N ASN A 232 25.40 17.11 -2.09
CA ASN A 232 25.67 17.93 -0.92
C ASN A 232 27.04 18.60 -1.10
N GLU A 233 27.09 19.92 -1.24
CA GLU A 233 28.34 20.68 -1.44
C GLU A 233 29.27 20.70 -0.20
N ASN A 234 29.03 19.85 0.81
CA ASN A 234 29.81 19.85 2.04
C ASN A 234 30.76 18.65 2.09
N GLN A 235 31.95 18.81 1.51
CA GLN A 235 33.24 18.56 2.18
C GLN A 235 34.43 18.97 1.29
N SER A 236 34.67 20.29 1.24
CA SER A 236 36.03 20.81 1.05
C SER A 236 36.36 21.71 2.24
N LYS A 237 36.97 21.11 3.28
CA LYS A 237 37.89 21.79 4.18
C LYS A 237 38.96 20.79 4.61
#